data_AF-A0A7W1VDW8-F1
#
_entry.id   AF-A0A7W1VDW8-F1
#
_cell.length_a   1.000
_cell.length_b   1.000
_cell.length_c   1.000
_cell.angle_alpha   90.00
_cell.angle_beta   90.00
_cell.angle_gamma   90.00
#
_symmetry.space_group_name_H-M   'P 1'
#
loop_
_entity.id
_entity.type
_entity.pdbx_description
1 polymer ?
#
loop_
_entity_poly.entity_id
_entity_poly.type
_entity_poly.pdbx_seq_one_letter_code
_entity_poly.pdbx_strand_id
1 'polypeptide(L)'
;MEITNLIPHISTLEYYLTFNDGNRVENSMTAEESIKAQDTMRSRAMLLEQLPYFLNSSYFFILQIIKFQLSLIETKLNTISDSNLYNLTPSERAPIVFMTDSFFNSARRAQDAIIPYISRSFSLSFPSNSMNDLMKELDRGKISLPTPIKEQLKIYWDSHGKKIKAYRDLGQHYALISSDGCVAKHIDGTPLIHLLLPNNPEETNNIRLKYDDPVILALPYLTIEFQYLLGFIFMVTD
;
A
#
# COMPACT_ATOMS: atom_id res chain seq x y z
N MET A 1 18.77 3.29 4.27
CA MET A 1 18.90 2.40 3.10
C MET A 1 18.28 3.13 1.92
N GLU A 2 19.09 3.59 0.97
CA GLU A 2 18.58 4.36 -0.18
C GLU A 2 17.87 3.43 -1.17
N ILE A 3 16.66 3.80 -1.61
CA ILE A 3 15.84 3.05 -2.58
C ILE A 3 16.58 2.82 -3.91
N THR A 4 17.55 3.66 -4.24
CA THR A 4 18.45 3.53 -5.40
C THR A 4 19.25 2.22 -5.41
N ASN A 5 19.48 1.60 -4.24
CA ASN A 5 20.19 0.32 -4.15
C ASN A 5 19.31 -0.92 -4.45
N LEU A 6 17.99 -0.75 -4.67
CA LEU A 6 17.09 -1.86 -5.04
C LEU A 6 17.02 -2.10 -6.55
N ILE A 7 17.39 -1.12 -7.37
CA ILE A 7 17.33 -1.18 -8.84
C ILE A 7 18.22 -2.29 -9.45
N PRO A 8 19.45 -2.57 -8.95
CA PRO A 8 20.30 -3.63 -9.51
C PRO A 8 19.77 -5.06 -9.30
N HIS A 9 18.93 -5.28 -8.30
CA HIS A 9 18.33 -6.61 -8.06
C HIS A 9 17.18 -6.91 -9.03
N ILE A 10 16.50 -5.86 -9.53
CA ILE A 10 15.40 -5.99 -10.50
C ILE A 10 15.92 -6.42 -11.88
N SER A 11 17.07 -5.90 -12.34
CA SER A 11 17.68 -6.32 -13.61
C SER A 11 18.18 -7.76 -13.59
N THR A 12 18.52 -8.29 -12.41
CA THR A 12 18.91 -9.69 -12.24
C THR A 12 17.69 -10.62 -12.37
N LEU A 13 16.51 -10.17 -11.93
CA LEU A 13 15.25 -10.91 -12.11
C LEU A 13 14.87 -11.02 -13.59
N GLU A 14 15.05 -9.97 -14.41
CA GLU A 14 14.79 -10.00 -15.85
C GLU A 14 15.60 -11.10 -16.58
N TYR A 15 16.84 -11.36 -16.16
CA TYR A 15 17.70 -12.39 -16.75
C TYR A 15 17.21 -13.82 -16.46
N TYR A 16 16.57 -14.06 -15.30
CA TYR A 16 15.97 -15.35 -14.96
C TYR A 16 14.56 -15.55 -15.57
N LEU A 17 13.93 -14.51 -16.12
CA LEU A 17 12.61 -14.61 -16.78
C LEU A 17 12.67 -15.38 -18.10
N THR A 18 13.82 -15.42 -18.78
CA THR A 18 13.98 -15.99 -20.13
C THR A 18 14.47 -17.45 -20.16
N PHE A 19 15.01 -18.00 -19.06
CA PHE A 19 15.79 -19.26 -19.12
C PHE A 19 15.11 -20.53 -18.57
N ASN A 20 13.95 -20.46 -17.89
CA ASN A 20 13.39 -21.62 -17.19
C ASN A 20 12.24 -22.38 -17.90
N ASP A 21 11.85 -22.01 -19.11
CA ASP A 21 10.74 -22.66 -19.84
C ASP A 21 11.16 -23.81 -20.78
N GLY A 22 12.43 -24.23 -20.75
CA GLY A 22 13.01 -25.17 -21.70
C GLY A 22 12.60 -26.64 -21.62
N ASN A 23 11.69 -27.05 -20.72
CA ASN A 23 11.35 -28.46 -20.50
C ASN A 23 9.83 -28.73 -20.39
N ARG A 24 9.05 -28.35 -21.42
CA ARG A 24 7.64 -28.74 -21.52
C ARG A 24 7.40 -29.61 -22.75
N VAL A 25 6.93 -30.84 -22.48
CA VAL A 25 6.50 -31.86 -23.43
C VAL A 25 5.53 -31.27 -24.45
N GLU A 26 5.85 -31.39 -25.74
CA GLU A 26 5.06 -30.90 -26.88
C GLU A 26 3.74 -31.68 -27.01
N ASN A 27 2.72 -31.26 -26.26
CA ASN A 27 1.34 -31.51 -26.65
C ASN A 27 0.92 -30.39 -27.60
N SER A 28 0.36 -30.73 -28.77
CA SER A 28 -0.06 -29.74 -29.77
C SER A 28 -1.18 -28.85 -29.22
N MET A 29 -0.80 -27.67 -28.71
CA MET A 29 -1.75 -26.63 -28.33
C MET A 29 -2.45 -26.10 -29.58
N THR A 30 -3.75 -25.87 -29.48
CA THR A 30 -4.50 -25.15 -30.51
C THR A 30 -4.05 -23.69 -30.59
N ALA A 31 -4.30 -23.03 -31.72
CA ALA A 31 -3.96 -21.61 -31.90
C ALA A 31 -4.62 -20.71 -30.82
N GLU A 32 -5.85 -21.05 -30.41
CA GLU A 32 -6.58 -20.32 -29.38
C GLU A 32 -5.96 -20.50 -27.98
N GLU A 33 -5.52 -21.72 -27.64
CA GLU A 33 -4.79 -21.98 -26.40
C GLU A 33 -3.42 -21.27 -26.38
N SER A 34 -2.75 -21.18 -27.53
CA SER A 34 -1.48 -20.46 -27.67
C SER A 34 -1.62 -18.95 -27.43
N ILE A 35 -2.65 -18.32 -28.04
CA ILE A 35 -2.94 -16.89 -27.83
C ILE A 35 -3.27 -16.62 -26.35
N LYS A 36 -4.15 -17.44 -25.75
CA LYS A 36 -4.53 -17.29 -24.34
C LYS A 36 -3.34 -17.45 -23.39
N ALA A 37 -2.41 -18.36 -23.70
CA ALA A 37 -1.18 -18.54 -22.94
C ALA A 37 -0.26 -17.32 -23.06
N GLN A 38 -0.08 -16.76 -24.26
CA GLN A 38 0.70 -15.55 -24.49
C GLN A 38 0.11 -14.33 -23.75
N ASP A 39 -1.20 -14.13 -23.81
CA ASP A 39 -1.87 -13.04 -23.08
C ASP A 39 -1.71 -13.19 -21.57
N THR A 40 -1.81 -14.43 -21.06
CA THR A 40 -1.59 -14.73 -19.64
C THR A 40 -0.14 -14.43 -19.24
N MET A 41 0.83 -14.81 -20.06
CA MET A 41 2.25 -14.52 -19.83
C MET A 41 2.53 -13.01 -19.82
N ARG A 42 2.01 -12.27 -20.81
CA ARG A 42 2.17 -10.82 -20.91
C ARG A 42 1.53 -10.09 -19.73
N SER A 43 0.32 -10.51 -19.34
CA SER A 43 -0.36 -9.97 -18.17
C SER A 43 0.45 -10.21 -16.89
N ARG A 44 1.01 -11.41 -16.71
CA ARG A 44 1.85 -11.75 -15.55
C ARG A 44 3.16 -10.97 -15.53
N ALA A 45 3.84 -10.81 -16.66
CA ALA A 45 5.05 -9.99 -16.76
C ALA A 45 4.76 -8.53 -16.37
N MET A 46 3.67 -7.97 -16.88
CA MET A 46 3.25 -6.62 -16.52
C MET A 46 2.92 -6.47 -15.02
N LEU A 47 2.35 -7.50 -14.38
CA LEU A 47 2.09 -7.49 -12.93
C LEU A 47 3.38 -7.53 -12.10
N LEU A 48 4.43 -8.21 -12.57
CA LEU A 48 5.74 -8.18 -11.92
C LEU A 48 6.37 -6.79 -12.03
N GLU A 49 6.28 -6.15 -13.20
CA GLU A 49 6.79 -4.79 -13.39
C GLU A 49 6.06 -3.74 -12.54
N GLN A 50 4.80 -3.99 -12.18
CA GLN A 50 3.96 -3.04 -11.45
C GLN A 50 4.37 -2.79 -10.00
N LEU A 51 4.99 -3.76 -9.33
CA LEU A 51 5.33 -3.65 -7.91
C LEU A 51 6.24 -2.44 -7.60
N PRO A 52 7.38 -2.24 -8.29
CA PRO A 52 8.21 -1.05 -8.11
C PRO A 52 7.45 0.27 -8.32
N TYR A 53 6.56 0.35 -9.30
CA TYR A 53 5.78 1.57 -9.56
C TYR A 53 4.82 1.90 -8.42
N PHE A 54 4.10 0.92 -7.89
CA PHE A 54 3.16 1.13 -6.80
C PHE A 54 3.88 1.45 -5.47
N LEU A 55 5.03 0.81 -5.23
CA LEU A 55 5.86 1.11 -4.07
C LEU A 55 6.41 2.54 -4.13
N ASN A 56 6.99 2.92 -5.27
CA ASN A 56 7.49 4.28 -5.49
C ASN A 56 6.38 5.32 -5.41
N SER A 57 5.19 5.03 -5.96
CA SER A 57 4.04 5.91 -5.87
C SER A 57 3.58 6.12 -4.42
N SER A 58 3.56 5.06 -3.61
CA SER A 58 3.22 5.16 -2.18
C SER A 58 4.22 6.06 -1.44
N TYR A 59 5.52 5.85 -1.66
CA TYR A 59 6.56 6.70 -1.09
C TYR A 59 6.44 8.16 -1.54
N PHE A 60 6.21 8.37 -2.83
CA PHE A 60 6.03 9.70 -3.42
C PHE A 60 4.92 10.48 -2.71
N PHE A 61 3.77 9.87 -2.44
CA PHE A 61 2.67 10.57 -1.76
C PHE A 61 3.02 10.95 -0.31
N ILE A 62 3.79 10.14 0.42
CA ILE A 62 4.30 10.53 1.74
C ILE A 62 5.16 11.80 1.62
N LEU A 63 6.09 11.84 0.65
CA LEU A 63 6.93 13.01 0.43
C LEU A 63 6.13 14.25 0.04
N GLN A 64 5.08 14.10 -0.78
CA GLN A 64 4.23 15.22 -1.16
C GLN A 64 3.42 15.74 0.04
N ILE A 65 2.91 14.85 0.89
CA ILE A 65 2.23 15.23 2.13
C ILE A 65 3.18 16.03 3.03
N ILE A 66 4.40 15.55 3.25
CA ILE A 66 5.41 16.24 4.07
C ILE A 66 5.69 17.64 3.52
N LYS A 67 6.00 17.74 2.22
CA LYS A 67 6.29 19.02 1.56
C LYS A 67 5.13 20.00 1.69
N PHE A 68 3.91 19.53 1.45
CA PHE A 68 2.71 20.35 1.53
C PHE A 68 2.44 20.80 2.97
N GLN A 69 2.60 19.90 3.94
CA GLN A 69 2.45 20.23 5.37
C GLN A 69 3.47 21.29 5.81
N LEU A 70 4.74 21.16 5.41
CA LEU A 70 5.77 22.15 5.71
C LEU A 70 5.43 23.52 5.10
N SER A 71 5.00 23.56 3.84
CA SER A 71 4.59 24.81 3.17
C SER A 71 3.39 25.49 3.85
N LEU A 72 2.39 24.70 4.28
CA LEU A 72 1.26 25.22 5.05
C LEU A 72 1.71 25.79 6.40
N ILE A 73 2.55 25.05 7.11
CA ILE A 73 3.10 25.48 8.40
C ILE A 73 3.85 26.80 8.24
N GLU A 74 4.76 26.92 7.28
CA GLU A 74 5.53 28.15 7.02
C GLU A 74 4.61 29.35 6.75
N THR A 75 3.54 29.13 5.96
CA THR A 75 2.60 30.19 5.59
C THR A 75 1.72 30.63 6.77
N LYS A 76 1.41 29.72 7.69
CA LYS A 76 0.43 29.95 8.77
C LYS A 76 1.07 30.16 10.14
N LEU A 77 2.37 29.92 10.29
CA LEU A 77 3.07 30.02 11.57
C LEU A 77 2.83 31.35 12.28
N ASN A 78 2.88 32.44 11.51
CA ASN A 78 2.70 33.81 12.00
C ASN A 78 1.23 34.15 12.33
N THR A 79 0.28 33.33 11.87
CA THR A 79 -1.16 33.49 12.12
C THR A 79 -1.60 32.70 13.36
N ILE A 80 -0.80 31.74 13.82
CA ILE A 80 -1.09 30.88 14.97
C ILE A 80 -0.56 31.57 16.23
N SER A 81 -1.44 32.28 16.96
CA SER A 81 -1.13 32.75 18.31
C SER A 81 -0.94 31.57 19.26
N ASP A 82 -0.22 31.77 20.37
CA ASP A 82 0.22 30.70 21.30
C ASP A 82 -0.90 29.90 21.98
N SER A 83 -2.17 30.25 21.73
CA SER A 83 -3.37 29.62 22.30
C SER A 83 -4.38 29.13 21.26
N ASN A 84 -4.17 29.37 19.95
CA ASN A 84 -5.20 29.11 18.94
C ASN A 84 -4.81 27.98 17.98
N LEU A 85 -5.74 27.05 17.79
CA LEU A 85 -5.73 26.10 16.67
C LEU A 85 -6.11 26.84 15.38
N TYR A 86 -5.40 26.60 14.30
CA TYR A 86 -5.81 27.06 12.97
C TYR A 86 -6.51 25.92 12.22
N ASN A 87 -7.82 26.01 12.05
CA ASN A 87 -8.57 25.05 11.24
C ASN A 87 -8.26 25.27 9.76
N LEU A 88 -7.82 24.20 9.08
CA LEU A 88 -7.56 24.24 7.65
C LEU A 88 -8.85 24.47 6.87
N THR A 89 -8.79 25.37 5.90
CA THR A 89 -9.90 25.56 4.95
C THR A 89 -10.06 24.32 4.06
N PRO A 90 -11.22 24.09 3.43
CA PRO A 90 -11.40 22.98 2.50
C PRO A 90 -10.35 22.93 1.38
N SER A 91 -9.93 24.08 0.85
CA SER A 91 -8.89 24.17 -0.19
C SER A 91 -7.49 23.80 0.30
N GLU A 92 -7.19 24.01 1.58
CA GLU A 92 -5.92 23.60 2.19
C GLU A 92 -5.94 22.13 2.60
N ARG A 93 -7.11 21.64 3.05
CA ARG A 93 -7.28 20.25 3.50
C ARG A 93 -7.33 19.27 2.32
N ALA A 94 -8.13 19.56 1.29
CA ALA A 94 -8.43 18.63 0.20
C ALA A 94 -7.19 18.04 -0.50
N PRO A 95 -6.11 18.80 -0.79
CA PRO A 95 -4.90 18.23 -1.35
C PRO A 95 -4.27 17.14 -0.47
N ILE A 96 -4.22 17.33 0.85
CA ILE A 96 -3.63 16.35 1.78
C ILE A 96 -4.49 15.10 1.85
N VAL A 97 -5.82 15.26 1.87
CA VAL A 97 -6.74 14.12 1.87
C VAL A 97 -6.55 13.30 0.59
N PHE A 98 -6.51 13.96 -0.57
CA PHE A 98 -6.33 13.29 -1.85
C PHE A 98 -4.98 12.53 -1.92
N MET A 99 -3.90 13.13 -1.41
CA MET A 99 -2.60 12.45 -1.32
C MET A 99 -2.63 11.25 -0.38
N THR A 100 -3.39 11.34 0.72
CA THR A 100 -3.60 10.24 1.69
C THR A 100 -4.36 9.08 1.05
N ASP A 101 -5.45 9.36 0.33
CA ASP A 101 -6.21 8.35 -0.41
C ASP A 101 -5.35 7.69 -1.49
N SER A 102 -4.55 8.51 -2.19
CA SER A 102 -3.64 8.03 -3.23
C SER A 102 -2.55 7.13 -2.66
N PHE A 103 -2.02 7.43 -1.47
CA PHE A 103 -1.14 6.52 -0.75
C PHE A 103 -1.81 5.17 -0.51
N PHE A 104 -3.01 5.13 0.08
CA PHE A 104 -3.67 3.86 0.40
C PHE A 104 -3.99 3.03 -0.84
N ASN A 105 -4.38 3.68 -1.93
CA ASN A 105 -4.60 3.01 -3.22
C ASN A 105 -3.29 2.41 -3.76
N SER A 106 -2.19 3.16 -3.77
CA SER A 106 -0.89 2.66 -4.25
C SER A 106 -0.34 1.56 -3.34
N ALA A 107 -0.43 1.71 -2.02
CA ALA A 107 0.02 0.72 -1.06
C ALA A 107 -0.75 -0.59 -1.21
N ARG A 108 -2.07 -0.50 -1.38
CA ARG A 108 -2.94 -1.67 -1.64
C ARG A 108 -2.54 -2.40 -2.93
N ARG A 109 -2.26 -1.64 -4.01
CA ARG A 109 -1.82 -2.23 -5.28
C ARG A 109 -0.45 -2.87 -5.16
N ALA A 110 0.46 -2.30 -4.38
CA ALA A 110 1.75 -2.92 -4.08
C ALA A 110 1.57 -4.25 -3.34
N GLN A 111 0.66 -4.34 -2.37
CA GLN A 111 0.33 -5.62 -1.70
C GLN A 111 -0.19 -6.68 -2.67
N ASP A 112 -1.01 -6.31 -3.65
CA ASP A 112 -1.52 -7.25 -4.65
C ASP A 112 -0.45 -7.66 -5.65
N ALA A 113 0.45 -6.74 -6.00
CA ALA A 113 1.51 -6.97 -6.96
C ALA A 113 2.58 -7.97 -6.49
N ILE A 114 2.58 -8.38 -5.21
CA ILE A 114 3.47 -9.46 -4.74
C ILE A 114 2.98 -10.86 -5.15
N ILE A 115 1.67 -11.03 -5.43
CA ILE A 115 1.08 -12.36 -5.61
C ILE A 115 1.77 -13.13 -6.76
N PRO A 116 2.08 -12.50 -7.90
CA PRO A 116 2.86 -13.15 -8.95
C PRO A 116 4.26 -13.59 -8.50
N TYR A 117 4.90 -12.87 -7.57
CA TYR A 117 6.20 -13.26 -7.01
C TYR A 117 6.06 -14.52 -6.16
N ILE A 118 5.10 -14.55 -5.22
CA ILE A 118 4.82 -15.75 -4.42
C ILE A 118 4.44 -16.93 -5.33
N SER A 119 3.63 -16.67 -6.37
CA SER A 119 3.21 -17.67 -7.37
C SER A 119 4.41 -18.34 -8.02
N ARG A 120 5.37 -17.52 -8.43
CA ARG A 120 6.57 -17.96 -9.12
C ARG A 120 7.53 -18.68 -8.16
N SER A 121 7.84 -18.09 -7.01
CA SER A 121 8.81 -18.64 -6.06
C SER A 121 8.42 -20.02 -5.54
N PHE A 122 7.11 -20.29 -5.41
CA PHE A 122 6.60 -21.58 -4.91
C PHE A 122 5.95 -22.45 -5.99
N SER A 123 6.02 -22.05 -7.27
CA SER A 123 5.36 -22.75 -8.38
C SER A 123 3.87 -23.02 -8.16
N LEU A 124 3.18 -22.06 -7.53
CA LEU A 124 1.77 -22.14 -7.18
C LEU A 124 0.91 -21.43 -8.21
N SER A 125 -0.25 -22.02 -8.55
CA SER A 125 -1.29 -21.32 -9.28
C SER A 125 -2.25 -20.67 -8.29
N PHE A 126 -2.24 -19.34 -8.24
CA PHE A 126 -3.20 -18.60 -7.42
C PHE A 126 -4.46 -18.30 -8.22
N PRO A 127 -5.65 -18.66 -7.72
CA PRO A 127 -6.91 -18.22 -8.33
C PRO A 127 -7.23 -16.75 -7.99
N SER A 128 -6.53 -16.15 -7.02
CA SER A 128 -6.78 -14.81 -6.51
C SER A 128 -5.84 -13.76 -7.10
N ASN A 129 -6.41 -12.65 -7.56
CA ASN A 129 -5.67 -11.44 -7.95
C ASN A 129 -5.54 -10.44 -6.78
N SER A 130 -5.92 -10.82 -5.56
CA SER A 130 -5.90 -9.95 -4.39
C SER A 130 -5.31 -10.63 -3.16
N MET A 131 -4.55 -9.87 -2.37
CA MET A 131 -3.96 -10.34 -1.11
C MET A 131 -5.04 -10.83 -0.16
N ASN A 132 -6.15 -10.11 -0.07
CA ASN A 132 -7.28 -10.51 0.76
C ASN A 132 -7.81 -11.91 0.41
N ASP A 133 -7.89 -12.23 -0.88
CA ASP A 133 -8.38 -13.54 -1.31
C ASP A 133 -7.31 -14.62 -1.14
N LEU A 134 -6.03 -14.29 -1.37
CA LEU A 134 -4.90 -15.16 -1.02
C LEU A 134 -4.97 -15.58 0.45
N MET A 135 -5.17 -14.63 1.37
CA MET A 135 -5.27 -14.91 2.81
C MET A 135 -6.45 -15.80 3.15
N LYS A 136 -7.63 -15.57 2.55
CA LYS A 136 -8.80 -16.44 2.74
C LYS A 136 -8.53 -17.87 2.27
N GLU A 137 -7.85 -18.05 1.15
CA GLU A 137 -7.57 -19.39 0.61
C GLU A 137 -6.48 -20.11 1.43
N LEU A 138 -5.51 -19.38 2.01
CA LEU A 138 -4.55 -19.91 2.98
C LEU A 138 -5.21 -20.36 4.29
N ASP A 139 -6.22 -19.63 4.76
CA ASP A 139 -7.01 -19.98 5.95
C ASP A 139 -7.90 -21.21 5.71
N ARG A 140 -8.44 -21.34 4.50
CA ARG A 140 -9.21 -22.52 4.07
C ARG A 140 -8.34 -23.75 3.79
N GLY A 141 -7.01 -23.62 3.82
CA GLY A 141 -6.08 -24.72 3.52
C GLY A 141 -6.07 -25.15 2.05
N LYS A 142 -6.56 -24.31 1.13
CA LYS A 142 -6.58 -24.61 -0.31
C LYS A 142 -5.23 -24.35 -0.98
N ILE A 143 -4.35 -23.62 -0.31
CA ILE A 143 -3.02 -23.25 -0.78
C ILE A 143 -2.02 -23.70 0.28
N SER A 144 -1.01 -24.43 -0.15
CA SER A 144 0.10 -24.87 0.69
C SER A 144 1.33 -24.00 0.43
N LEU A 145 1.74 -23.23 1.43
CA LEU A 145 3.00 -22.49 1.47
C LEU A 145 3.88 -23.06 2.59
N PRO A 146 5.21 -22.93 2.51
CA PRO A 146 6.08 -23.22 3.64
C PRO A 146 5.61 -22.48 4.89
N THR A 147 5.60 -23.16 6.03
CA THR A 147 5.09 -22.63 7.30
C THR A 147 5.66 -21.24 7.64
N PRO A 148 6.98 -20.99 7.53
CA PRO A 148 7.53 -19.66 7.84
C PRO A 148 6.94 -18.54 6.98
N ILE A 149 6.77 -18.78 5.68
CA ILE A 149 6.22 -17.80 4.73
C ILE A 149 4.73 -17.57 5.01
N LYS A 150 3.98 -18.65 5.27
CA LYS A 150 2.56 -18.56 5.63
C LYS A 150 2.35 -17.73 6.90
N GLU A 151 3.18 -17.94 7.91
CA GLU A 151 3.11 -17.20 9.18
C GLU A 151 3.46 -15.72 8.99
N GLN A 152 4.52 -15.42 8.24
CA GLN A 152 4.90 -14.04 7.95
C GLN A 152 3.84 -13.29 7.14
N LEU A 153 3.22 -13.93 6.14
CA LEU A 153 2.08 -13.38 5.39
C LEU A 153 0.90 -13.05 6.32
N LYS A 154 0.57 -13.96 7.25
CA LYS A 154 -0.48 -13.75 8.24
C LYS A 154 -0.17 -12.60 9.18
N ILE A 155 1.03 -12.56 9.74
CA ILE A 155 1.46 -11.48 10.66
C ILE A 155 1.33 -10.12 9.97
N TYR A 156 1.88 -9.98 8.76
CA TYR A 156 1.77 -8.73 8.01
C TYR A 156 0.32 -8.37 7.70
N TRP A 157 -0.45 -9.32 7.18
CA TRP A 157 -1.83 -9.07 6.80
C TRP A 157 -2.70 -8.65 7.99
N ASP A 158 -2.61 -9.37 9.10
CA ASP A 158 -3.41 -9.13 10.29
C ASP A 158 -3.04 -7.83 10.99
N SER A 159 -1.76 -7.47 11.00
CA SER A 159 -1.26 -6.29 11.71
C SER A 159 -1.38 -5.00 10.89
N HIS A 160 -1.18 -5.08 9.57
CA HIS A 160 -1.04 -3.92 8.69
C HIS A 160 -1.94 -4.02 7.45
N GLY A 161 -1.88 -5.15 6.75
CA GLY A 161 -2.48 -5.27 5.42
C GLY A 161 -3.99 -5.07 5.38
N LYS A 162 -4.71 -5.63 6.37
CA LYS A 162 -6.16 -5.46 6.53
C LYS A 162 -6.56 -4.00 6.70
N LYS A 163 -5.82 -3.23 7.49
CA LYS A 163 -6.14 -1.81 7.74
C LYS A 163 -5.89 -0.95 6.51
N ILE A 164 -4.79 -1.18 5.78
CA ILE A 164 -4.54 -0.50 4.49
C ILE A 164 -5.72 -0.75 3.52
N LYS A 165 -6.20 -2.00 3.43
CA LYS A 165 -7.38 -2.32 2.63
C LYS A 165 -8.62 -1.58 3.13
N ALA A 166 -8.88 -1.59 4.43
CA ALA A 166 -10.05 -0.92 5.01
C ALA A 166 -10.06 0.59 4.71
N TYR A 167 -8.93 1.29 4.92
CA TYR A 167 -8.80 2.71 4.56
C TYR A 167 -8.99 2.96 3.06
N ARG A 168 -8.37 2.14 2.21
CA ARG A 168 -8.55 2.25 0.75
C ARG A 168 -10.01 2.10 0.35
N ASP A 169 -10.72 1.11 0.92
CA ASP A 169 -12.14 0.89 0.61
C ASP A 169 -13.01 2.02 1.14
N LEU A 170 -12.70 2.56 2.33
CA LEU A 170 -13.35 3.73 2.91
C LEU A 170 -13.25 4.95 1.98
N GLY A 171 -12.03 5.28 1.52
CA GLY A 171 -11.75 6.40 0.62
C GLY A 171 -12.37 6.26 -0.77
N GLN A 172 -12.54 5.03 -1.27
CA GLN A 172 -13.12 4.79 -2.59
C GLN A 172 -14.64 4.74 -2.61
N HIS A 173 -15.29 4.36 -1.50
CA HIS A 173 -16.70 3.96 -1.53
C HIS A 173 -17.61 4.73 -0.58
N TYR A 174 -17.09 5.33 0.49
CA TYR A 174 -17.95 5.80 1.58
C TYR A 174 -17.66 7.22 2.06
N ALA A 175 -16.40 7.57 2.36
CA ALA A 175 -16.03 8.87 2.92
C ALA A 175 -14.62 9.31 2.55
N LEU A 176 -14.40 10.64 2.57
CA LEU A 176 -13.05 11.19 2.69
C LEU A 176 -12.42 10.67 3.98
N ILE A 177 -11.24 10.05 3.88
CA ILE A 177 -10.62 9.32 4.99
C ILE A 177 -10.28 10.24 6.18
N SER A 178 -10.17 11.56 5.97
CA SER A 178 -9.95 12.54 7.03
C SER A 178 -11.06 13.60 7.08
N SER A 179 -11.73 13.73 8.22
CA SER A 179 -12.80 14.72 8.44
C SER A 179 -12.24 16.10 8.76
N ASP A 180 -11.20 16.17 9.59
CA ASP A 180 -10.71 17.41 10.20
C ASP A 180 -9.19 17.55 10.06
N GLY A 181 -8.78 18.78 9.74
CA GLY A 181 -7.40 19.16 9.56
C GLY A 181 -7.15 20.48 10.29
N CYS A 182 -6.25 20.52 11.26
CA CYS A 182 -5.84 21.77 11.90
C CYS A 182 -4.32 21.86 12.06
N VAL A 183 -3.81 23.09 12.08
CA VAL A 183 -2.45 23.39 12.49
C VAL A 183 -2.48 23.74 13.97
N ALA A 184 -1.67 23.05 14.76
CA ALA A 184 -1.49 23.28 16.19
C ALA A 184 -0.01 23.53 16.49
N LYS A 185 0.30 24.01 17.70
CA LYS A 185 1.65 23.96 18.27
C LYS A 185 1.71 22.79 19.26
N HIS A 186 2.75 21.99 19.16
CA HIS A 186 3.11 21.00 20.17
C HIS A 186 3.55 21.70 21.47
N ILE A 187 3.68 20.96 22.57
CA ILE A 187 4.05 21.50 23.90
C ILE A 187 5.40 22.22 23.86
N ASP A 188 6.31 21.81 22.98
CA ASP A 188 7.62 22.44 22.76
C ASP A 188 7.58 23.65 21.79
N GLY A 189 6.38 24.05 21.34
CA GLY A 189 6.17 25.15 20.39
C GLY A 189 6.30 24.75 18.92
N THR A 190 6.64 23.49 18.61
CA THR A 190 6.79 23.01 17.23
C THR A 190 5.43 22.93 16.54
N PRO A 191 5.25 23.53 15.35
CA PRO A 191 4.00 23.43 14.60
C PRO A 191 3.75 22.00 14.11
N LEU A 192 2.50 21.53 14.21
CA LEU A 192 2.05 20.23 13.73
C LEU A 192 0.74 20.39 12.95
N ILE A 193 0.60 19.66 11.84
CA ILE A 193 -0.70 19.47 11.20
C ILE A 193 -1.34 18.20 11.75
N HIS A 194 -2.45 18.38 12.47
CA HIS A 194 -3.34 17.30 12.88
C HIS A 194 -4.26 16.98 11.72
N LEU A 195 -3.94 15.92 10.97
CA LEU A 195 -4.86 15.25 10.08
C LEU A 195 -5.17 13.88 10.67
N LEU A 196 -6.44 13.60 10.96
CA LEU A 196 -6.85 12.38 11.64
C LEU A 196 -7.41 11.35 10.65
N LEU A 197 -7.05 10.09 10.87
CA LEU A 197 -7.67 8.92 10.26
C LEU A 197 -8.66 8.31 11.27
N PRO A 198 -9.77 7.70 10.82
CA PRO A 198 -10.64 6.98 11.73
C PRO A 198 -9.93 5.76 12.27
N ASN A 199 -10.12 5.41 13.54
CA ASN A 199 -9.50 4.24 14.16
C ASN A 199 -10.25 2.92 13.91
N ASN A 200 -11.45 3.01 13.32
CA ASN A 200 -12.30 1.91 12.89
C ASN A 200 -12.57 1.96 11.37
N PRO A 201 -11.54 1.91 10.50
CA PRO A 201 -11.70 2.08 9.06
C PRO A 201 -12.55 1.01 8.35
N GLU A 202 -12.88 -0.08 9.03
CA GLU A 202 -13.79 -1.13 8.57
C GLU A 202 -15.27 -0.72 8.59
N GLU A 203 -15.61 0.37 9.27
CA GLU A 203 -16.97 0.88 9.33
C GLU A 203 -17.35 1.58 8.01
N THR A 204 -18.48 1.16 7.44
CA THR A 204 -19.00 1.66 6.16
C THR A 204 -19.92 2.86 6.33
N ASN A 205 -20.47 3.06 7.52
CA ASN A 205 -21.33 4.19 7.83
C ASN A 205 -20.51 5.36 8.37
N ASN A 206 -20.46 6.45 7.60
CA ASN A 206 -19.70 7.65 7.93
C ASN A 206 -20.01 8.24 9.32
N ILE A 207 -21.25 8.10 9.81
CA ILE A 207 -21.67 8.62 11.13
C ILE A 207 -21.03 7.82 12.28
N ARG A 208 -20.62 6.58 12.02
CA ARG A 208 -20.03 5.65 13.00
C ARG A 208 -18.50 5.62 12.95
N LEU A 209 -17.88 6.42 12.08
CA LEU A 209 -16.43 6.59 12.07
C LEU A 209 -16.00 7.30 13.35
N LYS A 210 -14.96 6.77 13.99
CA LYS A 210 -14.39 7.27 15.24
C LYS A 210 -12.99 7.78 14.99
N TYR A 211 -12.70 8.97 15.47
CA TYR A 211 -11.40 9.64 15.31
C TYR A 211 -10.66 9.79 16.65
N ASP A 212 -11.33 9.38 17.73
CA ASP A 212 -10.93 9.47 19.11
C ASP A 212 -10.62 8.08 19.70
N ASP A 213 -9.58 8.02 20.53
CA ASP A 213 -9.18 6.86 21.34
C ASP A 213 -9.05 5.50 20.59
N PRO A 214 -7.88 5.17 20.01
CA PRO A 214 -6.69 6.03 19.90
C PRO A 214 -6.84 7.05 18.78
N VAL A 215 -6.19 8.20 18.95
CA VAL A 215 -6.02 9.19 17.89
C VAL A 215 -5.00 8.66 16.87
N ILE A 216 -5.38 8.61 15.59
CA ILE A 216 -4.48 8.19 14.51
C ILE A 216 -4.11 9.39 13.65
N LEU A 217 -2.90 9.89 13.85
CA LEU A 217 -2.32 10.93 12.99
C LEU A 217 -1.94 10.32 11.64
N ALA A 218 -2.43 10.91 10.56
CA ALA A 218 -2.26 10.38 9.22
C ALA A 218 -0.79 10.22 8.84
N LEU A 219 0.01 11.29 8.83
CA LEU A 219 1.40 11.21 8.34
C LEU A 219 2.27 10.17 9.10
N PRO A 220 2.29 10.13 10.45
CA PRO A 220 2.98 9.08 11.18
C PRO A 220 2.48 7.67 10.80
N TYR A 221 1.16 7.49 10.71
CA TYR A 221 0.56 6.21 10.34
C TYR A 221 1.00 5.77 8.93
N LEU A 222 0.86 6.62 7.92
CA LEU A 222 1.26 6.30 6.53
C LEU A 222 2.76 5.94 6.44
N THR A 223 3.61 6.66 7.18
CA THR A 223 5.06 6.40 7.21
C THR A 223 5.37 5.03 7.80
N ILE A 224 4.75 4.69 8.92
CA ILE A 224 4.91 3.39 9.59
C ILE A 224 4.40 2.26 8.68
N GLU A 225 3.19 2.41 8.13
CA GLU A 225 2.59 1.41 7.24
C GLU A 225 3.41 1.20 5.96
N PHE A 226 4.03 2.25 5.43
CA PHE A 226 4.95 2.13 4.30
C PHE A 226 6.20 1.33 4.65
N GLN A 227 6.79 1.53 5.84
CA GLN A 227 7.95 0.76 6.28
C GLN A 227 7.60 -0.73 6.44
N TYR A 228 6.45 -1.05 7.02
CA TYR A 228 5.99 -2.43 7.12
C TYR A 228 5.69 -3.05 5.76
N LEU A 229 5.08 -2.31 4.83
CA LEU A 229 4.90 -2.75 3.45
C LEU A 229 6.24 -3.02 2.75
N LEU A 230 7.24 -2.15 2.92
CA LEU A 230 8.56 -2.32 2.34
C LEU A 230 9.28 -3.54 2.92
N GLY A 231 9.29 -3.70 4.24
CA GLY A 231 9.88 -4.87 4.90
C GLY A 231 9.20 -6.17 4.51
N PHE A 232 7.87 -6.13 4.36
CA PHE A 232 7.09 -7.25 3.86
C PHE A 232 7.43 -7.63 2.43
N ILE A 233 7.53 -6.65 1.52
CA ILE A 233 7.94 -6.90 0.13
C ILE A 233 9.35 -7.51 0.10
N PHE A 234 10.29 -6.92 0.83
CA PHE A 234 11.66 -7.43 0.92
C PHE A 234 11.70 -8.90 1.36
N MET A 235 10.96 -9.23 2.42
CA MET A 235 10.85 -10.62 2.91
C MET A 235 10.31 -11.60 1.86
N VAL A 236 9.39 -11.17 0.99
CA VAL A 236 8.79 -12.04 -0.03
C VAL A 236 9.68 -12.21 -1.26
N THR A 237 10.53 -11.21 -1.55
CA THR A 237 11.30 -11.14 -2.80
C THR A 237 12.78 -11.54 -2.67
N ASP A 238 13.32 -11.58 -1.45
CA ASP A 238 14.69 -12.03 -1.13
C ASP A 238 14.69 -13.54 -0.76
#